data_AF-A0A1B3IRE8-F1
#
_entry.id   AF-A0A1B3IRE8-F1
#
_cell.length_a   1.000
_cell.length_b   1.000
_cell.length_c   1.000
_cell.angle_alpha   90.00
_cell.angle_beta   90.00
_cell.angle_gamma   90.00
#
_symmetry.space_group_name_H-M   'P 1'
#
loop_
_entity.id
_entity.type
_entity.pdbx_description
1 polymer ?
#
loop_
_entity_poly.entity_id
_entity_poly.type
_entity_poly.pdbx_seq_one_letter_code
_entity_poly.pdbx_strand_id
1 'polypeptide(L)'
;MLIALYSLLPIFLAFAGGLNLKKVVKNSHPSFFDKISMLSLYLLLLFMGATVGEIPDIKGQLSVAGFNALIIASGTSVVTFITLVAVGKLSGEKRLLRNASHLQNSHSDLLSIFLPTLTQIITAAAGFILGFRGLMPDLDADRIISLLLYLLIFSVAVKLSYSNISIKRVLLNKANLRLTLVTILSSFMGAALASLFINVPLHEVLAIGSGFGWYTLSGTLFTKMGNPLLGEPAEFGKNRTLRFSGHP
;
A
#
# COMPACT_ATOMS: atom_id res chain seq x y z
N MET A 1 18.94 12.95 3.52
CA MET A 1 18.57 12.28 4.79
C MET A 1 17.65 13.14 5.66
N LEU A 2 17.92 14.44 5.86
CA LEU A 2 17.10 15.33 6.69
C LEU A 2 15.64 15.50 6.21
N ILE A 3 15.44 15.57 4.89
CA ILE A 3 14.11 15.76 4.28
C ILE A 3 13.22 14.54 4.47
N ALA A 4 13.77 13.33 4.29
CA ALA A 4 13.05 12.08 4.56
C ALA A 4 12.59 11.99 6.03
N LEU A 5 13.43 12.44 6.98
CA LEU A 5 13.06 12.49 8.39
C LEU A 5 11.91 13.48 8.65
N TYR A 6 11.93 14.65 8.02
CA TYR A 6 10.87 15.65 8.15
C TYR A 6 9.54 15.17 7.59
N SER A 7 9.55 14.40 6.48
CA SER A 7 8.34 13.86 5.89
C SER A 7 7.83 12.60 6.60
N LEU A 8 8.71 11.84 7.27
CA LEU A 8 8.32 10.70 8.12
C LEU A 8 7.74 11.15 9.47
N LEU A 9 8.21 12.28 10.00
CA LEU A 9 7.77 12.84 11.28
C LEU A 9 6.24 12.98 11.41
N PRO A 10 5.50 13.59 10.47
CA PRO A 10 4.04 13.72 10.57
C PRO A 10 3.31 12.38 10.48
N ILE A 11 3.85 11.41 9.72
CA ILE A 11 3.30 10.05 9.64
C ILE A 11 3.44 9.37 11.00
N PHE A 12 4.62 9.48 11.63
CA PHE A 12 4.87 8.94 12.95
C PHE A 12 4.03 9.64 14.02
N LEU A 13 3.85 10.96 13.93
CA LEU A 13 3.00 11.75 14.83
C LEU A 13 1.53 11.35 14.71
N ALA A 14 1.02 11.18 13.48
CA ALA A 14 -0.35 10.72 13.23
C ALA A 14 -0.56 9.30 13.78
N PHE A 15 0.41 8.41 13.56
CA PHE A 15 0.37 7.04 14.09
C PHE A 15 0.41 7.01 15.62
N ALA A 16 1.36 7.72 16.24
CA ALA A 16 1.51 7.81 17.69
C ALA A 16 0.30 8.49 18.36
N GLY A 17 -0.26 9.52 17.71
CA GLY A 17 -1.49 10.19 18.13
C GLY A 17 -2.68 9.24 18.12
N GLY A 18 -2.87 8.49 17.03
CA GLY A 18 -3.93 7.49 16.91
C GLY A 18 -3.85 6.36 17.96
N LEU A 19 -2.64 5.95 18.34
CA LEU A 19 -2.44 4.96 19.42
C LEU A 19 -2.79 5.53 20.80
N ASN A 20 -2.43 6.77 21.10
CA ASN A 20 -2.68 7.43 22.39
C ASN A 20 -4.15 7.82 22.58
N LEU A 21 -4.95 7.94 21.51
CA LEU A 21 -6.35 8.33 21.58
C LEU A 21 -7.21 7.40 22.43
N LYS A 22 -6.88 6.11 22.52
CA LYS A 22 -7.55 5.16 23.43
C LYS A 22 -7.44 5.56 24.90
N LYS A 23 -6.35 6.23 25.28
CA LYS A 23 -6.09 6.71 26.65
C LYS A 23 -6.88 7.98 26.97
N VAL A 24 -7.26 8.75 25.94
CA VAL A 24 -7.92 10.06 26.06
C VAL A 24 -9.44 9.96 25.83
N VAL A 25 -9.90 9.11 24.90
CA VAL A 25 -11.32 9.00 24.53
C VAL A 25 -11.82 7.57 24.76
N LYS A 26 -12.21 7.30 26.00
CA LYS A 26 -12.68 5.98 26.46
C LYS A 26 -14.03 5.54 25.84
N ASN A 27 -14.77 6.47 25.22
CA ASN A 27 -16.18 6.29 24.84
C ASN A 27 -16.48 6.38 23.33
N SER A 28 -15.48 6.46 22.45
CA SER A 28 -15.74 6.55 21.01
C SER A 28 -16.14 5.20 20.43
N HIS A 29 -17.24 5.20 19.68
CA HIS A 29 -17.77 4.02 19.02
C HIS A 29 -16.82 3.59 17.88
N PRO A 30 -16.28 2.34 17.89
CA PRO A 30 -15.23 1.90 16.96
C PRO A 30 -15.67 1.95 15.48
N SER A 31 -16.97 1.84 15.21
CA SER A 31 -17.52 1.86 13.84
C SER A 31 -17.34 3.19 13.10
N PHE A 32 -17.13 4.32 13.80
CA PHE A 32 -16.92 5.61 13.16
C PHE A 32 -15.54 5.67 12.49
N PHE A 33 -14.49 5.21 13.18
CA PHE A 33 -13.13 5.16 12.63
C PHE A 33 -13.00 4.11 11.54
N ASP A 34 -13.78 3.02 11.61
CA ASP A 34 -13.89 2.06 10.51
C ASP A 34 -14.44 2.69 9.23
N LYS A 35 -15.53 3.46 9.34
CA LYS A 35 -16.11 4.20 8.21
C LYS A 35 -15.15 5.24 7.65
N ILE A 36 -14.46 6.00 8.51
CA ILE A 36 -13.48 7.00 8.06
C ILE A 36 -12.32 6.32 7.33
N SER A 37 -11.77 5.24 7.88
CA SER A 37 -10.68 4.49 7.23
C SER A 37 -11.10 3.96 5.87
N MET A 38 -12.32 3.41 5.77
CA MET A 38 -12.86 2.90 4.52
C MET A 38 -13.09 4.01 3.49
N LEU A 39 -13.67 5.14 3.91
CA LEU A 39 -13.88 6.31 3.07
C LEU A 39 -12.55 6.88 2.57
N SER A 40 -11.58 7.04 3.48
CA SER A 40 -10.23 7.53 3.16
C SER A 40 -9.51 6.62 2.18
N LEU A 41 -9.63 5.29 2.34
CA LEU A 41 -9.09 4.32 1.40
C LEU A 41 -9.73 4.45 0.02
N TYR A 42 -11.04 4.59 -0.06
CA TYR A 42 -11.75 4.71 -1.34
C TYR A 42 -11.44 6.01 -2.06
N LEU A 43 -11.40 7.13 -1.34
CA LEU A 43 -10.97 8.40 -1.93
C LEU A 43 -9.50 8.31 -2.38
N LEU A 44 -8.61 7.69 -1.60
CA LEU A 44 -7.21 7.52 -1.97
C LEU A 44 -7.07 6.68 -3.26
N LEU A 45 -7.83 5.58 -3.37
CA LEU A 45 -7.88 4.75 -4.58
C LEU A 45 -8.41 5.51 -5.78
N LEU A 46 -9.44 6.33 -5.59
CA LEU A 46 -10.04 7.15 -6.63
C LEU A 46 -9.05 8.20 -7.15
N PHE A 47 -8.39 8.93 -6.25
CA PHE A 47 -7.40 9.93 -6.62
C PHE A 47 -6.17 9.31 -7.28
N MET A 48 -5.61 8.22 -6.73
CA MET A 48 -4.50 7.51 -7.39
C MET A 48 -4.89 6.95 -8.76
N GLY A 49 -6.09 6.39 -8.89
CA GLY A 49 -6.61 5.96 -10.19
C GLY A 49 -6.65 7.12 -11.19
N ALA A 50 -7.15 8.28 -10.76
CA ALA A 50 -7.24 9.47 -11.60
C ALA A 50 -5.87 10.01 -12.02
N THR A 51 -4.91 10.10 -11.09
CA THR A 51 -3.52 10.49 -11.40
C THR A 51 -2.89 9.56 -12.43
N VAL A 52 -3.15 8.25 -12.34
CA VAL A 52 -2.66 7.28 -13.33
C VAL A 52 -3.36 7.46 -14.69
N GLY A 53 -4.63 7.85 -14.71
CA GLY A 53 -5.39 8.10 -15.94
C GLY A 53 -4.94 9.33 -16.73
N GLU A 54 -4.26 10.27 -16.09
CA GLU A 54 -3.77 11.52 -16.68
C GLU A 54 -2.38 11.38 -17.37
N ILE A 55 -1.68 10.27 -17.14
CA ILE A 55 -0.31 10.06 -17.64
C ILE A 55 -0.30 9.95 -19.19
N PRO A 56 0.55 10.73 -19.90
CA PRO A 56 0.74 10.57 -21.34
C PRO A 56 1.36 9.20 -21.66
N ASP A 57 0.90 8.52 -22.71
CA ASP A 57 1.28 7.14 -23.07
C ASP A 57 0.92 6.06 -22.02
N ILE A 58 -0.19 6.26 -21.29
CA ILE A 58 -0.66 5.35 -20.25
C ILE A 58 -0.82 3.90 -20.71
N LYS A 59 -1.19 3.64 -21.97
CA LYS A 59 -1.44 2.27 -22.46
C LYS A 59 -0.18 1.39 -22.40
N GLY A 60 0.98 1.94 -22.75
CA GLY A 60 2.25 1.21 -22.75
C GLY A 60 2.75 0.98 -21.33
N GLN A 61 2.78 2.03 -20.52
CA GLN A 61 3.27 1.96 -19.14
C GLN A 61 2.36 1.10 -18.25
N LEU A 62 1.05 1.19 -18.43
CA LEU A 62 0.08 0.38 -17.68
C LEU A 62 0.18 -1.10 -18.05
N SER A 63 0.45 -1.43 -19.32
CA SER A 63 0.64 -2.82 -19.75
C SER A 63 1.88 -3.44 -19.10
N VAL A 64 2.99 -2.71 -19.08
CA VAL A 64 4.23 -3.16 -18.41
C VAL A 64 4.03 -3.28 -16.89
N ALA A 65 3.41 -2.28 -16.26
CA ALA A 65 3.12 -2.30 -14.82
C ALA A 65 2.15 -3.45 -14.46
N GLY A 66 1.13 -3.69 -15.28
CA GLY A 66 0.18 -4.78 -15.11
C GLY A 66 0.83 -6.16 -15.27
N PHE A 67 1.72 -6.34 -16.24
CA PHE A 67 2.46 -7.59 -16.43
C PHE A 67 3.41 -7.86 -15.26
N ASN A 68 4.14 -6.83 -14.81
CA ASN A 68 5.00 -6.94 -13.63
C ASN A 68 4.18 -7.30 -12.39
N ALA A 69 3.05 -6.64 -12.15
CA ALA A 69 2.16 -6.95 -11.04
C ALA A 69 1.64 -8.39 -11.09
N LEU A 70 1.32 -8.91 -12.28
CA LEU A 70 0.84 -10.28 -12.47
C LEU A 70 1.91 -11.32 -12.12
N ILE A 71 3.16 -11.10 -12.54
CA ILE A 71 4.28 -12.01 -12.22
C ILE A 71 4.54 -11.99 -10.71
N ILE A 72 4.56 -10.81 -10.09
CA ILE A 72 4.79 -10.68 -8.64
C ILE A 72 3.64 -11.33 -7.84
N ALA A 73 2.39 -11.07 -8.23
CA ALA A 73 1.22 -11.63 -7.55
C ALA A 73 1.15 -13.17 -7.68
N SER A 74 1.42 -13.71 -8.86
CA SER A 74 1.44 -15.16 -9.07
C SER A 74 2.62 -15.82 -8.34
N GLY A 75 3.82 -15.26 -8.43
CA GLY A 75 5.01 -15.76 -7.74
C GLY A 75 4.84 -15.78 -6.21
N THR A 76 4.34 -14.69 -5.62
CA THR A 76 4.07 -14.62 -4.17
C THR A 76 2.95 -15.56 -3.74
N SER A 77 1.86 -15.67 -4.52
CA SER A 77 0.74 -16.57 -4.21
C SER A 77 1.15 -18.04 -4.24
N VAL A 78 1.87 -18.48 -5.28
CA VAL A 78 2.34 -19.87 -5.43
C VAL A 78 3.30 -20.26 -4.30
N VAL A 79 4.31 -19.42 -4.03
CA VAL A 79 5.30 -19.72 -2.98
C VAL A 79 4.67 -19.71 -1.59
N THR A 80 3.75 -18.79 -1.32
CA THR A 80 3.03 -18.74 -0.04
C THR A 80 2.13 -19.96 0.13
N PHE A 81 1.43 -20.38 -0.92
CA PHE A 81 0.59 -21.58 -0.89
C PHE A 81 1.41 -22.85 -0.64
N ILE A 82 2.52 -23.05 -1.37
CA ILE A 82 3.42 -24.20 -1.19
C ILE A 82 3.97 -24.23 0.24
N THR A 83 4.41 -23.07 0.75
CA THR A 83 4.98 -22.97 2.09
C THR A 83 3.94 -23.29 3.15
N LEU A 84 2.71 -22.79 3.00
CA LEU A 84 1.62 -23.03 3.94
C LEU A 84 1.22 -24.52 3.97
N VAL A 85 1.18 -25.17 2.79
CA VAL A 85 0.92 -26.62 2.68
C VAL A 85 2.05 -27.43 3.32
N ALA A 86 3.31 -27.04 3.10
CA ALA A 86 4.46 -27.71 3.70
C ALA A 86 4.44 -27.63 5.24
N VAL A 87 4.16 -26.43 5.79
CA VAL A 87 4.01 -26.24 7.24
C VAL A 87 2.80 -27.00 7.79
N GLY A 88 1.67 -27.00 7.07
CA GLY A 88 0.48 -27.76 7.46
C GLY A 88 0.71 -29.27 7.53
N LYS A 89 1.50 -29.82 6.59
CA LYS A 89 1.93 -31.23 6.63
C LYS A 89 2.90 -31.52 7.77
N LEU A 90 3.87 -30.64 8.02
CA LEU A 90 4.91 -30.85 9.03
C LEU A 90 4.39 -30.66 10.47
N SER A 91 3.40 -29.78 10.67
CA SER A 91 2.94 -29.40 12.00
C SER A 91 1.87 -30.33 12.58
N GLY A 92 1.36 -31.32 11.82
CA GLY A 92 0.45 -32.38 12.31
C GLY A 92 -0.86 -31.92 12.97
N GLU A 93 -1.13 -30.62 12.99
CA GLU A 93 -2.27 -30.02 13.69
C GLU A 93 -3.53 -30.15 12.81
N LYS A 94 -4.32 -31.20 13.08
CA LYS A 94 -5.71 -31.36 12.62
C LYS A 94 -6.66 -30.21 13.05
N ARG A 95 -6.15 -29.17 13.75
CA ARG A 95 -6.89 -27.97 14.16
C ARG A 95 -7.30 -27.07 12.98
N LEU A 96 -6.56 -27.09 11.88
CA LEU A 96 -6.83 -26.23 10.70
C LEU A 96 -8.14 -26.60 9.98
N LEU A 97 -8.53 -27.88 10.01
CA LEU A 97 -9.73 -28.39 9.32
C LEU A 97 -11.03 -28.20 10.12
N ARG A 98 -10.96 -28.02 11.45
CA ARG A 98 -12.17 -27.94 12.29
C ARG A 98 -12.87 -26.58 12.25
N ASN A 99 -12.16 -25.52 11.85
CA ASN A 99 -12.75 -24.20 11.64
C ASN A 99 -13.33 -24.02 10.22
N ALA A 100 -12.84 -24.81 9.25
CA ALA A 100 -13.34 -24.77 7.87
C ALA A 100 -14.70 -25.47 7.70
N SER A 101 -15.03 -26.45 8.56
CA SER A 101 -16.32 -27.15 8.51
C SER A 101 -17.52 -26.29 8.93
N HIS A 102 -17.31 -25.07 9.42
CA HIS A 102 -18.39 -24.11 9.73
C HIS A 102 -18.73 -23.16 8.55
N LEU A 103 -18.00 -23.25 7.43
CA LEU A 103 -18.18 -22.42 6.22
C LEU A 103 -18.95 -23.13 5.10
N GLN A 104 -19.37 -24.37 5.29
CA GLN A 104 -19.88 -25.22 4.20
C GLN A 104 -21.36 -24.96 3.82
N ASN A 105 -22.06 -24.01 4.45
CA ASN A 105 -23.50 -23.79 4.23
C ASN A 105 -23.90 -22.47 3.58
N SER A 106 -22.98 -21.70 2.99
CA SER A 106 -23.33 -20.35 2.52
C SER A 106 -22.69 -20.01 1.17
N HIS A 107 -23.36 -20.43 0.10
CA HIS A 107 -23.09 -19.94 -1.25
C HIS A 107 -23.30 -18.41 -1.35
N SER A 108 -24.06 -17.83 -0.40
CA SER A 108 -24.23 -16.39 -0.19
C SER A 108 -23.04 -15.69 0.50
N ASP A 109 -22.20 -16.39 1.25
CA ASP A 109 -21.04 -15.78 1.94
C ASP A 109 -19.86 -15.53 1.02
N LEU A 110 -19.75 -16.26 -0.10
CA LEU A 110 -18.69 -15.97 -1.07
C LEU A 110 -18.89 -14.58 -1.67
N LEU A 111 -20.12 -14.22 -2.05
CA LEU A 111 -20.40 -12.90 -2.59
C LEU A 111 -20.15 -11.80 -1.56
N SER A 112 -20.51 -12.00 -0.29
CA SER A 112 -20.25 -11.00 0.76
C SER A 112 -18.75 -10.79 1.02
N ILE A 113 -17.91 -11.80 0.77
CA ILE A 113 -16.45 -11.71 0.84
C ILE A 113 -15.85 -11.02 -0.39
N PHE A 114 -16.37 -11.27 -1.59
CA PHE A 114 -15.85 -10.67 -2.83
C PHE A 114 -16.36 -9.25 -3.12
N LEU A 115 -17.55 -8.89 -2.63
CA LEU A 115 -18.17 -7.57 -2.84
C LEU A 115 -17.25 -6.40 -2.43
N PRO A 116 -16.61 -6.42 -1.25
CA PRO A 116 -15.68 -5.35 -0.84
C PRO A 116 -14.48 -5.21 -1.77
N THR A 117 -13.88 -6.32 -2.20
CA THR A 117 -12.73 -6.31 -3.14
C THR A 117 -13.16 -5.80 -4.50
N LEU A 118 -14.33 -6.21 -5.00
CA LEU A 118 -14.87 -5.73 -6.26
C LEU A 118 -15.17 -4.23 -6.21
N THR A 119 -15.70 -3.74 -5.09
CA THR A 119 -15.97 -2.31 -4.88
C THR A 119 -14.68 -1.49 -4.93
N GLN A 120 -13.58 -2.00 -4.37
CA GLN A 120 -12.26 -1.36 -4.46
C GLN A 120 -11.78 -1.28 -5.91
N ILE A 121 -11.87 -2.39 -6.67
CA ILE A 121 -11.49 -2.43 -8.09
C ILE A 121 -12.32 -1.43 -8.90
N ILE A 122 -13.65 -1.40 -8.70
CA ILE A 122 -14.55 -0.48 -9.39
C ILE A 122 -14.21 0.97 -9.04
N THR A 123 -13.90 1.27 -7.79
CA THR A 123 -13.54 2.62 -7.35
C THR A 123 -12.22 3.08 -7.97
N ALA A 124 -11.22 2.21 -8.04
CA ALA A 124 -9.96 2.49 -8.72
C ALA A 124 -10.17 2.71 -10.23
N ALA A 125 -10.96 1.86 -10.88
CA ALA A 125 -11.30 2.00 -12.30
C ALA A 125 -12.10 3.28 -12.59
N ALA A 126 -13.03 3.65 -11.70
CA ALA A 126 -13.77 4.90 -11.80
C ALA A 126 -12.85 6.12 -11.70
N GLY A 127 -11.90 6.10 -10.76
CA GLY A 127 -10.83 7.10 -10.66
C GLY A 127 -10.04 7.22 -11.96
N PHE A 128 -9.59 6.10 -12.51
CA PHE A 128 -8.85 6.05 -13.77
C PHE A 128 -9.63 6.66 -14.95
N ILE A 129 -10.92 6.32 -15.10
CA ILE A 129 -11.77 6.88 -16.16
C ILE A 129 -11.97 8.38 -15.97
N LEU A 130 -12.10 8.84 -14.72
CA LEU A 130 -12.28 10.25 -14.39
C LEU A 130 -11.02 11.07 -14.75
N GLY A 131 -9.84 10.54 -14.44
CA GLY A 131 -8.55 11.13 -14.84
C GLY A 131 -8.35 11.13 -16.34
N PHE A 132 -8.67 10.02 -17.02
CA PHE A 132 -8.57 9.92 -18.49
C PHE A 132 -9.47 10.92 -19.24
N ARG A 133 -10.63 11.27 -18.66
CA ARG A 133 -11.53 12.30 -19.22
C ARG A 133 -11.07 13.74 -18.94
N GLY A 134 -10.00 13.94 -18.19
CA GLY A 134 -9.53 15.29 -17.82
C GLY A 134 -10.53 16.06 -16.94
N LEU A 135 -11.40 15.36 -16.21
CA LEU A 135 -12.44 15.96 -15.36
C LEU A 135 -11.93 16.30 -13.95
N MET A 136 -10.61 16.25 -13.72
CA MET A 136 -10.07 16.66 -12.43
C MET A 136 -10.10 18.18 -12.33
N PRO A 137 -10.72 18.75 -11.29
CA PRO A 137 -10.59 20.17 -11.01
C PRO A 137 -9.11 20.48 -10.74
N ASP A 138 -8.68 21.72 -10.98
CA ASP A 138 -7.32 22.27 -10.78
C ASP A 138 -6.93 22.37 -9.30
N LEU A 139 -7.31 21.36 -8.52
CA LEU A 139 -6.95 21.17 -7.13
C LEU A 139 -5.63 20.43 -7.09
N ASP A 140 -4.75 20.84 -6.17
CA ASP A 140 -3.49 20.15 -5.88
C ASP A 140 -3.76 18.67 -5.47
N ALA A 141 -3.89 17.76 -6.43
CA ALA A 141 -4.22 16.35 -6.20
C ALA A 141 -3.23 15.71 -5.21
N ASP A 142 -1.96 16.08 -5.31
CA ASP A 142 -0.89 15.71 -4.39
C ASP A 142 -1.15 16.09 -2.92
N ARG A 143 -1.70 17.29 -2.67
CA ARG A 143 -2.03 17.74 -1.31
C ARG A 143 -3.20 16.94 -0.75
N ILE A 144 -4.20 16.66 -1.59
CA ILE A 144 -5.37 15.86 -1.20
C ILE A 144 -4.93 14.43 -0.89
N ILE A 145 -4.15 13.78 -1.77
CA ILE A 145 -3.63 12.42 -1.56
C ILE A 145 -2.81 12.35 -0.27
N SER A 146 -1.94 13.35 -0.02
CA SER A 146 -1.16 13.43 1.22
C SER A 146 -2.03 13.52 2.47
N LEU A 147 -3.07 14.37 2.45
CA LEU A 147 -3.99 14.54 3.57
C LEU A 147 -4.81 13.27 3.82
N LEU A 148 -5.33 12.66 2.76
CA LEU A 148 -6.04 11.39 2.80
C LEU A 148 -5.15 10.28 3.35
N LEU A 149 -3.88 10.22 2.93
CA LEU A 149 -2.94 9.24 3.47
C LEU A 149 -2.73 9.42 4.97
N TYR A 150 -2.54 10.66 5.45
CA TYR A 150 -2.38 10.92 6.88
C TYR A 150 -3.64 10.54 7.66
N LEU A 151 -4.82 10.86 7.12
CA LEU A 151 -6.10 10.47 7.71
C LEU A 151 -6.27 8.94 7.74
N LEU A 152 -5.85 8.24 6.68
CA LEU A 152 -5.89 6.79 6.58
C LEU A 152 -5.00 6.15 7.66
N ILE A 153 -3.74 6.57 7.73
CA ILE A 153 -2.75 6.05 8.71
C ILE A 153 -3.24 6.31 10.14
N PHE A 154 -3.74 7.52 10.41
CA PHE A 154 -4.34 7.86 11.69
C PHE A 154 -5.53 6.94 12.03
N SER A 155 -6.45 6.75 11.10
CA SER A 155 -7.64 5.92 11.31
C SER A 155 -7.27 4.45 11.54
N VAL A 156 -6.30 3.93 10.78
CA VAL A 156 -5.77 2.56 10.97
C VAL A 156 -5.07 2.42 12.33
N ALA A 157 -4.29 3.41 12.76
CA ALA A 157 -3.64 3.41 14.07
C ALA A 157 -4.67 3.41 15.22
N VAL A 158 -5.73 4.21 15.10
CA VAL A 158 -6.84 4.23 16.04
C VAL A 158 -7.53 2.86 16.09
N LYS A 159 -7.88 2.28 14.93
CA LYS A 159 -8.48 0.93 14.84
C LYS A 159 -7.62 -0.13 15.52
N LEU A 160 -6.31 -0.09 15.32
CA LEU A 160 -5.38 -1.00 15.97
C LEU A 160 -5.39 -0.84 17.50
N SER A 161 -5.50 0.40 18.00
CA SER A 161 -5.61 0.69 19.44
C SER A 161 -6.92 0.17 20.05
N TYR A 162 -8.05 0.38 19.36
CA TYR A 162 -9.38 -0.08 19.80
C TYR A 162 -9.61 -1.57 19.60
N SER A 163 -8.83 -2.24 18.75
CA SER A 163 -8.82 -3.71 18.68
C SER A 163 -8.35 -4.24 20.05
N ASN A 164 -9.31 -4.55 20.93
CA ASN A 164 -9.06 -5.17 22.25
C ASN A 164 -8.54 -6.62 22.13
N ILE A 165 -8.20 -7.05 20.91
CA ILE A 165 -7.37 -8.22 20.69
C ILE A 165 -6.02 -7.88 21.29
N SER A 166 -5.70 -8.51 22.42
CA SER A 166 -4.35 -8.42 22.98
C SER A 166 -3.37 -8.90 21.91
N ILE A 167 -2.76 -7.97 21.16
CA ILE A 167 -1.72 -8.23 20.16
C ILE A 167 -0.65 -9.13 20.79
N LYS A 168 -0.38 -8.92 22.08
CA LYS A 168 0.42 -9.82 22.92
C LYS A 168 -0.08 -11.27 22.91
N ARG A 169 -1.37 -11.58 23.12
CA ARG A 169 -1.88 -12.96 23.13
C ARG A 169 -1.86 -13.61 21.74
N VAL A 170 -2.07 -12.84 20.67
CA VAL A 170 -1.98 -13.35 19.29
C VAL A 170 -0.52 -13.62 18.90
N LEU A 171 0.41 -12.72 19.25
CA LEU A 171 1.85 -12.87 19.03
C LEU A 171 2.52 -13.87 20.00
N LEU A 172 2.01 -14.04 21.22
CA LEU A 172 2.54 -14.99 22.21
C LEU A 172 2.11 -16.43 21.93
N ASN A 173 1.15 -16.65 21.03
CA ASN A 173 0.88 -18.00 20.55
C ASN A 173 2.00 -18.42 19.58
N LYS A 174 2.94 -19.21 20.09
CA LYS A 174 4.10 -19.72 19.33
C LYS A 174 3.72 -20.41 18.01
N ALA A 175 2.53 -20.99 17.90
CA ALA A 175 2.05 -21.58 16.66
C ALA A 175 1.68 -20.50 15.62
N ASN A 176 0.87 -19.51 16.02
CA ASN A 176 0.47 -18.41 15.13
C ASN A 176 1.68 -17.55 14.73
N LEU A 177 2.59 -17.28 15.67
CA LEU A 177 3.79 -16.49 15.38
C LEU A 177 4.69 -17.18 14.35
N ARG A 178 4.89 -18.50 14.47
CA ARG A 178 5.65 -19.28 13.47
C ARG A 178 4.97 -19.22 12.11
N LEU A 179 3.65 -19.39 12.07
CA LEU A 179 2.89 -19.31 10.81
C LEU A 179 3.03 -17.93 10.16
N THR A 180 2.81 -16.85 10.92
CA THR A 180 2.97 -15.48 10.44
C THR A 180 4.38 -15.20 9.95
N LEU A 181 5.42 -15.62 10.70
CA LEU A 181 6.81 -15.40 10.31
C LEU A 181 7.16 -16.16 9.02
N VAL A 182 6.71 -17.41 8.90
CA VAL A 182 6.92 -18.23 7.72
C VAL A 182 6.18 -17.67 6.51
N THR A 183 4.94 -17.21 6.68
CA THR A 183 4.18 -16.53 5.60
C THR A 183 4.86 -15.25 5.14
N ILE A 184 5.40 -14.45 6.06
CA ILE A 184 6.15 -13.24 5.70
C ILE A 184 7.38 -13.63 4.88
N LEU A 185 8.20 -14.57 5.38
CA LEU A 185 9.39 -15.05 4.67
C LEU A 185 9.05 -15.65 3.30
N SER A 186 7.96 -16.40 3.18
CA SER A 186 7.54 -16.97 1.89
C SER A 186 7.11 -15.90 0.90
N SER A 187 6.43 -14.84 1.34
CA SER A 187 6.09 -13.71 0.47
C SER A 187 7.33 -12.97 -0.01
N PHE A 188 8.32 -12.73 0.86
CA PHE A 188 9.59 -12.13 0.47
C PHE A 188 10.34 -13.01 -0.55
N MET A 189 10.36 -14.32 -0.32
CA MET A 189 11.00 -15.27 -1.23
C MET A 189 10.27 -15.34 -2.57
N GLY A 190 8.93 -15.38 -2.57
CA GLY A 190 8.13 -15.35 -3.80
C GLY A 190 8.30 -14.06 -4.59
N ALA A 191 8.43 -12.91 -3.92
CA ALA A 191 8.76 -11.64 -4.57
C ALA A 191 10.18 -11.66 -5.15
N ALA A 192 11.17 -12.18 -4.42
CA ALA A 192 12.54 -12.32 -4.91
C ALA A 192 12.63 -13.24 -6.14
N LEU A 193 11.90 -14.36 -6.14
CA LEU A 193 11.80 -15.24 -7.30
C LEU A 193 11.13 -14.54 -8.50
N ALA A 194 10.05 -13.78 -8.26
CA ALA A 194 9.38 -13.00 -9.31
C ALA A 194 10.31 -11.92 -9.92
N SER A 195 11.19 -11.32 -9.11
CA SER A 195 12.19 -10.36 -9.56
C SER A 195 13.19 -10.94 -10.56
N LEU A 196 13.38 -12.26 -10.60
CA LEU A 196 14.27 -12.90 -11.56
C LEU A 196 13.68 -12.93 -12.98
N PHE A 197 12.36 -12.82 -13.09
CA PHE A 197 11.62 -12.81 -14.35
C PHE A 197 11.27 -11.40 -14.85
N ILE A 198 11.58 -10.36 -14.06
CA ILE A 198 11.20 -8.98 -14.34
C ILE A 198 12.45 -8.10 -14.31
N ASN A 199 12.56 -7.14 -15.22
CA ASN A 199 13.66 -6.17 -15.25
C ASN A 199 13.39 -4.98 -14.30
N VAL A 200 13.03 -5.29 -13.06
CA VAL A 200 12.76 -4.31 -11.99
C VAL A 200 13.72 -4.62 -10.85
N PRO A 201 14.34 -3.62 -10.21
CA PRO A 201 15.32 -3.87 -9.19
C PRO A 201 14.71 -4.59 -8.00
N LEU A 202 15.49 -5.51 -7.41
CA LEU A 202 15.02 -6.41 -6.35
C LEU A 202 14.42 -5.65 -5.14
N HIS A 203 14.93 -4.46 -4.81
CA HIS A 203 14.39 -3.65 -3.73
C HIS A 203 12.96 -3.17 -4.00
N GLU A 204 12.64 -2.87 -5.26
CA GLU A 204 11.31 -2.42 -5.67
C GLU A 204 10.33 -3.59 -5.70
N VAL A 205 10.75 -4.75 -6.22
CA VAL A 205 9.94 -5.97 -6.21
C VAL A 205 9.65 -6.44 -4.79
N LEU A 206 10.63 -6.40 -3.88
CA LEU A 206 10.42 -6.68 -2.46
C LEU A 206 9.50 -5.66 -1.80
N ALA A 207 9.60 -4.38 -2.15
CA ALA A 207 8.70 -3.34 -1.64
C ALA A 207 7.25 -3.59 -2.09
N ILE A 208 7.02 -3.91 -3.37
CA ILE A 208 5.70 -4.33 -3.89
C ILE A 208 5.21 -5.57 -3.12
N GLY A 209 6.02 -6.62 -3.06
CA GLY A 209 5.66 -7.92 -2.48
C GLY A 209 5.41 -7.87 -0.97
N SER A 210 6.02 -6.93 -0.26
CA SER A 210 5.79 -6.70 1.17
C SER A 210 4.45 -6.03 1.48
N GLY A 211 3.80 -5.42 0.48
CA GLY A 211 2.49 -4.78 0.62
C GLY A 211 2.49 -3.54 1.52
N PHE A 212 3.65 -2.98 1.89
CA PHE A 212 3.76 -1.84 2.80
C PHE A 212 3.23 -0.49 2.25
N GLY A 213 2.46 -0.51 1.16
CA GLY A 213 1.94 0.70 0.54
C GLY A 213 3.05 1.67 0.12
N TRP A 214 4.27 1.16 -0.12
CA TRP A 214 5.43 2.00 -0.41
C TRP A 214 5.20 2.89 -1.62
N TYR A 215 4.39 2.53 -2.61
CA TYR A 215 4.05 3.45 -3.71
C TYR A 215 3.22 4.65 -3.27
N THR A 216 2.29 4.47 -2.34
CA THR A 216 1.47 5.58 -1.84
C THR A 216 2.21 6.36 -0.75
N LEU A 217 2.88 5.66 0.17
CA LEU A 217 3.68 6.26 1.23
C LEU A 217 4.88 6.99 0.63
N SER A 218 5.65 6.32 -0.21
CA SER A 218 6.77 6.90 -0.93
C SER A 218 6.30 7.89 -1.99
N GLY A 219 5.15 7.73 -2.63
CA GLY A 219 4.58 8.75 -3.54
C GLY A 219 4.40 10.10 -2.86
N THR A 220 3.77 10.16 -1.68
CA THR A 220 3.64 11.41 -0.91
C THR A 220 4.97 11.91 -0.33
N LEU A 221 5.89 11.01 0.05
CA LEU A 221 7.24 11.36 0.48
C LEU A 221 8.08 11.91 -0.70
N PHE A 222 7.95 11.33 -1.90
CA PHE A 222 8.66 11.70 -3.12
C PHE A 222 8.08 12.95 -3.75
N THR A 223 6.76 13.16 -3.77
CA THR A 223 6.16 14.44 -4.18
C THR A 223 6.68 15.58 -3.30
N LYS A 224 6.84 15.36 -1.99
CA LYS A 224 7.42 16.37 -1.07
C LYS A 224 8.94 16.51 -1.20
N MET A 225 9.65 15.46 -1.64
CA MET A 225 11.07 15.52 -2.03
C MET A 225 11.27 16.02 -3.47
N GLY A 226 10.18 16.11 -4.27
CA GLY A 226 10.07 16.70 -5.59
C GLY A 226 10.17 18.21 -5.46
N ASN A 227 11.41 18.64 -5.41
CA ASN A 227 11.84 20.00 -5.16
C ASN A 227 11.13 21.06 -6.04
N PRO A 228 10.40 22.04 -5.48
CA PRO A 228 10.08 23.30 -6.17
C PRO A 228 11.33 24.13 -6.49
N LEU A 229 12.48 23.84 -5.86
CA LEU A 229 13.77 24.50 -6.14
C LEU A 229 14.60 23.78 -7.23
N LEU A 230 14.04 22.76 -7.90
CA LEU A 230 14.49 22.35 -9.23
C LEU A 230 13.47 22.78 -10.31
N GLY A 231 12.61 23.74 -9.98
CA GLY A 231 11.87 24.58 -10.92
C GLY A 231 12.78 25.57 -11.65
N GLU A 232 13.95 25.12 -12.09
CA GLU A 232 14.69 25.79 -13.15
C GLU A 232 15.20 24.76 -14.17
N PRO A 233 14.43 24.53 -15.24
CA PRO A 233 14.99 24.12 -16.53
C PRO A 233 15.96 25.18 -17.13
N ALA A 234 16.15 26.34 -16.49
CA ALA A 234 16.92 27.48 -16.99
C ALA A 234 18.38 27.56 -16.46
N GLU A 235 18.66 27.21 -15.20
CA GLU A 235 20.01 27.34 -14.63
C GLU A 235 20.99 26.23 -15.05
N PHE A 236 20.51 25.02 -15.35
CA PHE A 236 21.38 23.93 -15.84
C PHE A 236 21.83 24.13 -17.30
N GLY A 237 21.10 24.95 -18.07
CA GLY A 237 21.48 25.40 -19.41
C GLY A 237 22.39 26.63 -19.41
N LYS A 238 22.24 27.54 -18.44
CA LYS A 238 23.01 28.79 -18.35
C LYS A 238 24.45 28.61 -17.84
N ASN A 239 24.69 27.58 -17.01
CA ASN A 239 26.05 27.30 -16.50
C ASN A 239 26.94 26.50 -17.46
N ARG A 240 26.39 26.00 -18.58
CA ARG A 240 27.18 25.33 -19.63
C ARG A 240 27.65 26.30 -20.73
N THR A 241 26.99 27.43 -20.93
CA THR A 241 27.36 28.45 -21.93
C THR A 241 28.43 29.43 -21.46
N LEU A 242 28.63 29.61 -20.15
CA LEU A 242 29.70 30.47 -19.61
C LEU A 242 31.07 29.77 -19.52
N ARG A 243 31.16 28.47 -19.77
CA ARG A 243 32.42 27.71 -19.74
C ARG A 243 33.11 27.56 -21.10
N PHE A 244 32.49 28.06 -22.19
CA PHE A 244 33.05 27.99 -23.55
C PHE A 244 33.35 29.36 -24.17
N SER A 245 33.25 30.46 -23.43
CA SER A 245 33.64 31.81 -23.88
C SER A 245 34.74 32.38 -22.97
N GLY A 246 35.94 31.83 -23.09
CA GLY A 246 37.07 32.19 -22.25
C GLY A 246 38.41 31.85 -22.89
N HIS A 247 38.64 32.41 -24.09
CA HIS A 247 39.91 32.81 -24.75
C HIS A 247 41.12 31.84 -24.80
N PRO A 248 42.11 32.08 -25.68
CA PRO A 248 42.23 33.14 -26.70
C PRO A 248 42.13 32.62 -28.15
#